data_AF-A0A7W3Z7J5-F1
#
_entry.id   AF-A0A7W3Z7J5-F1
#
_cell.length_a   1.000
_cell.length_b   1.000
_cell.length_c   1.000
_cell.angle_alpha   90.00
_cell.angle_beta   90.00
_cell.angle_gamma   90.00
#
_symmetry.space_group_name_H-M   'P 1'
#
loop_
_entity.id
_entity.type
_entity.pdbx_description
1 polymer ?
#
loop_
_entity_poly.entity_id
_entity_poly.type
_entity_poly.pdbx_seq_one_letter_code
_entity_poly.pdbx_strand_id
1 'polypeptide(L)'
;MQIKNVTVAGSGVLGYQIAFQSAFKGFNVTVYDLSPDAIENAKKKFDVLSAKYAQDLAATPEQLAQTKANLSYSSDLKQATAHADLLIEAVPENLKIKIGFYNQLAEVAPAHTIFATNSSTLLPSQIAEATKRPKQFLALHFANDIGTHNTAEIMGHAQTDPHIFNQIVEFASAIGMIPLPLHKEQPGYILNTLLVPLLDAATELLVKEVADAPTIDKTWMVATGAPIGPCGILDIIGITTAYNIIKMSADATKDPLKLKTAAYLKTAFLDQNKLGVGTGEGFYTYPNPAFKDPNFLK
;
A
#
# COMPACT_ATOMS: atom_id res chain seq x y z
N MET A 1 -5.14 -24.94 -0.68
CA MET A 1 -5.76 -23.60 -0.68
C MET A 1 -7.27 -23.67 -0.98
N GLN A 2 -8.11 -23.15 -0.08
CA GLN A 2 -9.59 -23.12 -0.23
C GLN A 2 -10.13 -21.83 -0.86
N ILE A 3 -9.30 -20.79 -1.01
CA ILE A 3 -9.70 -19.49 -1.58
C ILE A 3 -9.70 -19.57 -3.10
N LYS A 4 -10.83 -19.22 -3.72
CA LYS A 4 -10.96 -19.11 -5.19
C LYS A 4 -11.61 -17.80 -5.62
N ASN A 5 -12.57 -17.32 -4.84
CA ASN A 5 -13.29 -16.08 -5.08
C ASN A 5 -12.84 -15.00 -4.09
N VAL A 6 -12.29 -13.91 -4.61
CA VAL A 6 -11.75 -12.79 -3.84
C VAL A 6 -12.59 -11.55 -4.09
N THR A 7 -13.04 -10.88 -3.04
CA THR A 7 -13.62 -9.55 -3.15
C THR A 7 -12.59 -8.52 -2.71
N VAL A 8 -12.35 -7.48 -3.51
CA VAL A 8 -11.52 -6.34 -3.10
C VAL A 8 -12.41 -5.14 -2.93
N ALA A 9 -12.49 -4.62 -1.70
CA ALA A 9 -13.36 -3.50 -1.35
C ALA A 9 -12.58 -2.19 -1.34
N GLY A 10 -12.96 -1.27 -2.22
CA GLY A 10 -12.22 -0.05 -2.52
C GLY A 10 -11.42 -0.21 -3.81
N SER A 11 -11.65 0.69 -4.75
CA SER A 11 -11.01 0.71 -6.08
C SER A 11 -9.96 1.83 -6.24
N GLY A 12 -9.55 2.40 -5.10
CA GLY A 12 -8.46 3.37 -4.98
C GLY A 12 -7.08 2.77 -5.26
N VAL A 13 -6.01 3.52 -4.95
CA VAL A 13 -4.63 3.26 -5.40
C VAL A 13 -4.18 1.79 -5.26
N LEU A 14 -4.30 1.19 -4.08
CA LEU A 14 -3.89 -0.21 -3.89
C LEU A 14 -5.00 -1.20 -4.25
N GLY A 15 -6.27 -0.87 -4.02
CA GLY A 15 -7.39 -1.78 -4.25
C GLY A 15 -7.45 -2.31 -5.68
N TYR A 16 -7.29 -1.42 -6.68
CA TYR A 16 -7.27 -1.86 -8.08
C TYR A 16 -6.02 -2.73 -8.38
N GLN A 17 -4.86 -2.43 -7.80
CA GLN A 17 -3.64 -3.22 -8.00
C GLN A 17 -3.76 -4.63 -7.39
N ILE A 18 -4.31 -4.74 -6.18
CA ILE A 18 -4.57 -6.02 -5.50
C ILE A 18 -5.55 -6.86 -6.30
N ALA A 19 -6.64 -6.25 -6.78
CA ALA A 19 -7.63 -6.91 -7.62
C ALA A 19 -7.01 -7.45 -8.91
N PHE A 20 -6.23 -6.61 -9.61
CA PHE A 20 -5.56 -6.98 -10.84
C PHE A 20 -4.57 -8.13 -10.64
N GLN A 21 -3.69 -8.04 -9.64
CA GLN A 21 -2.71 -9.09 -9.34
C GLN A 21 -3.38 -10.42 -9.00
N SER A 22 -4.44 -10.39 -8.19
CA SER A 22 -5.19 -11.59 -7.82
C SER A 22 -5.85 -12.23 -9.05
N ALA A 23 -6.47 -11.42 -9.91
CA ALA A 23 -7.10 -11.89 -11.15
C ALA A 23 -6.06 -12.42 -12.16
N PHE A 24 -4.90 -11.76 -12.25
CA PHE A 24 -3.76 -12.16 -13.09
C PHE A 24 -3.20 -13.52 -12.70
N LYS A 25 -3.33 -13.88 -11.42
CA LYS A 25 -2.93 -15.18 -10.88
C LYS A 25 -4.05 -16.23 -10.88
N GLY A 26 -5.15 -15.95 -11.58
CA GLY A 26 -6.20 -16.93 -11.87
C GLY A 26 -7.35 -16.99 -10.87
N PHE A 27 -7.43 -16.06 -9.92
CA PHE A 27 -8.54 -15.99 -8.97
C PHE A 27 -9.74 -15.28 -9.59
N ASN A 28 -10.96 -15.67 -9.20
CA ASN A 28 -12.16 -14.91 -9.54
C ASN A 28 -12.22 -13.69 -8.62
N VAL A 29 -12.19 -12.49 -9.18
CA VAL A 29 -12.11 -11.26 -8.40
C VAL A 29 -13.34 -10.39 -8.62
N THR A 30 -13.97 -9.97 -7.52
CA THR A 30 -15.02 -8.95 -7.54
C THR A 30 -14.48 -7.65 -6.95
N VAL A 31 -14.40 -6.60 -7.75
CA VAL A 31 -14.05 -5.25 -7.30
C VAL A 31 -15.32 -4.56 -6.80
N TYR A 32 -15.32 -4.22 -5.52
CA TYR A 32 -16.39 -3.44 -4.90
C TYR A 32 -15.95 -1.99 -4.70
N ASP A 33 -16.81 -1.06 -5.06
CA ASP A 33 -16.71 0.33 -4.62
C ASP A 33 -18.11 0.91 -4.46
N LEU A 34 -18.31 1.82 -3.50
CA LEU A 34 -19.63 2.43 -3.29
C LEU A 34 -20.02 3.33 -4.48
N SER A 35 -19.03 3.82 -5.22
CA SER A 35 -19.21 4.75 -6.33
C SER A 35 -19.06 4.03 -7.67
N PRO A 36 -20.12 4.02 -8.51
CA PRO A 36 -20.00 3.54 -9.90
C PRO A 36 -18.91 4.27 -10.69
N ASP A 37 -18.71 5.57 -10.45
CA ASP A 37 -17.66 6.35 -11.10
C ASP A 37 -16.26 5.89 -10.67
N ALA A 38 -16.08 5.50 -9.41
CA ALA A 38 -14.82 4.93 -8.93
C ALA A 38 -14.51 3.60 -9.63
N ILE A 39 -15.52 2.74 -9.82
CA ILE A 39 -15.41 1.49 -10.60
C ILE A 39 -14.97 1.78 -12.04
N GLU A 40 -15.63 2.72 -12.72
CA GLU A 40 -15.27 3.07 -14.11
C GLU A 40 -13.84 3.64 -14.21
N ASN A 41 -13.42 4.43 -13.22
CA ASN A 41 -12.04 4.91 -13.15
C ASN A 41 -11.04 3.78 -12.90
N ALA A 42 -11.37 2.79 -12.07
CA ALA A 42 -10.52 1.62 -11.83
C ALA A 42 -10.37 0.76 -13.09
N LYS A 43 -11.44 0.57 -13.87
CA LYS A 43 -11.38 -0.13 -15.17
C LYS A 43 -10.36 0.51 -16.13
N LYS A 44 -10.32 1.84 -16.22
CA LYS A 44 -9.31 2.56 -17.04
C LYS A 44 -7.89 2.32 -16.54
N LYS A 45 -7.70 2.22 -15.22
CA LYS A 45 -6.38 1.92 -14.63
C LYS A 45 -5.92 0.49 -14.90
N PHE A 46 -6.83 -0.45 -15.16
CA PHE A 46 -6.46 -1.82 -15.54
C PHE A 46 -5.83 -1.90 -16.93
N ASP A 47 -6.20 -1.02 -17.86
CA ASP A 47 -5.52 -0.94 -19.15
C ASP A 47 -4.07 -0.47 -18.97
N VAL A 48 -3.85 0.51 -18.08
CA VAL A 48 -2.51 0.99 -17.72
C VAL A 48 -1.69 -0.10 -17.03
N LEU A 49 -2.28 -0.84 -16.08
CA LEU A 49 -1.59 -1.96 -15.44
C LEU A 49 -1.27 -3.08 -16.40
N SER A 50 -2.15 -3.36 -17.37
CA SER A 50 -1.91 -4.41 -18.36
C SER A 50 -0.65 -4.11 -19.17
N ALA A 51 -0.49 -2.85 -19.60
CA ALA A 51 0.73 -2.40 -20.28
C ALA A 51 1.96 -2.51 -19.35
N LYS A 52 1.82 -2.10 -18.09
CA LYS A 52 2.89 -2.22 -17.09
C LYS A 52 3.30 -3.67 -16.85
N TYR A 53 2.36 -4.60 -16.76
CA TYR A 53 2.65 -6.03 -16.57
C TYR A 53 3.27 -6.67 -17.82
N ALA A 54 2.86 -6.25 -19.02
CA ALA A 54 3.51 -6.67 -20.25
C ALA A 54 4.98 -6.23 -20.28
N GLN A 55 5.27 -5.00 -19.82
CA GLN A 55 6.62 -4.45 -19.78
C GLN A 55 7.47 -5.06 -18.66
N ASP A 56 6.98 -5.05 -17.43
CA ASP A 56 7.76 -5.35 -16.23
C ASP A 56 7.82 -6.85 -15.93
N LEU A 57 6.79 -7.61 -16.31
CA LEU A 57 6.63 -9.03 -16.00
C LEU A 57 6.51 -9.92 -17.25
N ALA A 58 6.70 -9.37 -18.45
CA ALA A 58 6.54 -10.06 -19.72
C ALA A 58 5.18 -10.79 -19.86
N ALA A 59 4.11 -10.19 -19.32
CA ALA A 59 2.76 -10.76 -19.42
C ALA A 59 2.29 -10.88 -20.87
N THR A 60 1.76 -12.04 -21.25
CA THR A 60 1.26 -12.27 -22.62
C THR A 60 -0.13 -11.68 -22.82
N PRO A 61 -0.54 -11.38 -24.08
CA PRO A 61 -1.91 -10.94 -24.37
C PRO A 61 -2.98 -11.89 -23.84
N GLU A 62 -2.73 -13.20 -23.86
CA GLU A 62 -3.66 -14.22 -23.36
C GLU A 62 -3.80 -14.15 -21.83
N GLN A 63 -2.70 -13.96 -21.10
CA GLN A 63 -2.73 -13.79 -19.65
C GLN A 63 -3.52 -12.53 -19.26
N LEU A 64 -3.33 -11.43 -19.99
CA LEU A 64 -4.05 -10.17 -19.77
C LEU A 64 -5.55 -10.30 -20.11
N ALA A 65 -5.88 -10.98 -21.20
CA ALA A 65 -7.28 -11.27 -21.54
C ALA A 65 -7.97 -12.13 -20.46
N GLN A 66 -7.29 -13.16 -19.96
CA GLN A 66 -7.80 -14.00 -18.87
C GLN A 66 -7.95 -13.21 -17.57
N THR A 67 -7.01 -12.32 -17.26
CA THR A 67 -7.08 -11.41 -16.10
C THR A 67 -8.37 -10.60 -16.14
N LYS A 68 -8.69 -10.02 -17.30
CA LYS A 68 -9.93 -9.26 -17.50
C LYS A 68 -11.17 -10.13 -17.36
N ALA A 69 -11.14 -11.37 -17.86
CA ALA A 69 -12.24 -12.32 -17.73
C ALA A 69 -12.49 -12.75 -16.28
N ASN A 70 -11.46 -12.73 -15.44
CA ASN A 70 -11.54 -13.05 -14.02
C ASN A 70 -12.06 -11.88 -13.16
N LEU A 71 -12.21 -10.68 -13.72
CA LEU A 71 -12.64 -9.48 -13.01
C LEU A 71 -14.13 -9.21 -13.21
N SER A 72 -14.85 -9.05 -12.11
CA SER A 72 -16.21 -8.54 -12.05
C SER A 72 -16.29 -7.32 -11.14
N TYR A 73 -17.38 -6.55 -11.23
CA TYR A 73 -17.52 -5.27 -10.54
C TYR A 73 -18.93 -5.16 -9.96
N SER A 74 -19.05 -4.59 -8.76
CA SER A 74 -20.35 -4.31 -8.16
C SER A 74 -20.26 -3.11 -7.22
N SER A 75 -21.31 -2.28 -7.21
CA SER A 75 -21.49 -1.23 -6.19
C SER A 75 -22.43 -1.65 -5.05
N ASP A 76 -22.96 -2.88 -5.10
CA ASP A 76 -23.74 -3.48 -4.04
C ASP A 76 -22.86 -4.46 -3.25
N LEU A 77 -22.66 -4.19 -1.96
CA LEU A 77 -21.76 -4.96 -1.09
C LEU A 77 -22.24 -6.40 -0.92
N LYS A 78 -23.55 -6.64 -0.85
CA LYS A 78 -24.12 -7.98 -0.70
C LYS A 78 -23.89 -8.81 -1.95
N GLN A 79 -24.13 -8.24 -3.13
CA GLN A 79 -23.83 -8.90 -4.40
C GLN A 79 -22.33 -9.14 -4.56
N ALA A 80 -21.50 -8.16 -4.18
CA ALA A 80 -20.05 -8.27 -4.31
C ALA A 80 -19.44 -9.38 -3.44
N THR A 81 -20.11 -9.76 -2.35
CA THR A 81 -19.60 -10.70 -1.34
C THR A 81 -20.33 -12.04 -1.32
N ALA A 82 -21.37 -12.22 -2.15
CA ALA A 82 -22.26 -13.39 -2.13
C ALA A 82 -21.52 -14.74 -2.19
N HIS A 83 -20.37 -14.79 -2.86
CA HIS A 83 -19.55 -15.98 -3.03
C HIS A 83 -18.09 -15.79 -2.57
N ALA A 84 -17.80 -14.76 -1.80
CA ALA A 84 -16.43 -14.44 -1.41
C ALA A 84 -15.87 -15.47 -0.43
N ASP A 85 -14.70 -16.03 -0.75
CA ASP A 85 -13.91 -16.83 0.19
C ASP A 85 -12.97 -15.92 1.00
N LEU A 86 -12.46 -14.87 0.35
CA LEU A 86 -11.62 -13.83 0.95
C LEU A 86 -12.14 -12.46 0.55
N LEU A 87 -12.26 -11.54 1.51
CA LEU A 87 -12.41 -10.10 1.24
C LEU A 87 -11.18 -9.34 1.71
N ILE A 88 -10.61 -8.52 0.83
CA ILE A 88 -9.51 -7.60 1.13
C ILE A 88 -10.05 -6.16 1.10
N GLU A 89 -10.01 -5.50 2.24
CA GLU A 89 -10.46 -4.13 2.42
C GLU A 89 -9.33 -3.13 2.14
N ALA A 90 -9.56 -2.22 1.19
CA ALA A 90 -8.70 -1.12 0.78
C ALA A 90 -9.51 0.19 0.64
N VAL A 91 -10.44 0.42 1.56
CA VAL A 91 -11.21 1.66 1.72
C VAL A 91 -10.37 2.73 2.46
N PRO A 92 -10.83 4.00 2.55
CA PRO A 92 -10.04 5.07 3.15
C PRO A 92 -9.47 4.75 4.53
N GLU A 93 -8.24 5.20 4.78
CA GLU A 93 -7.46 4.95 6.00
C GLU A 93 -8.00 5.76 7.20
N ASN A 94 -9.20 5.42 7.65
CA ASN A 94 -9.86 6.04 8.79
C ASN A 94 -10.57 4.97 9.61
N LEU A 95 -10.28 4.91 10.92
CA LEU A 95 -10.80 3.87 11.80
C LEU A 95 -12.34 3.83 11.83
N LYS A 96 -13.00 5.00 11.87
CA LYS A 96 -14.48 5.07 11.89
C LYS A 96 -15.08 4.55 10.59
N ILE A 97 -14.47 4.88 9.45
CA ILE A 97 -14.89 4.39 8.13
C ILE A 97 -14.73 2.86 8.07
N LYS A 98 -13.57 2.33 8.45
CA LYS A 98 -13.31 0.88 8.42
C LYS A 98 -14.22 0.11 9.38
N ILE A 99 -14.42 0.58 10.61
CA ILE A 99 -15.38 -0.03 11.55
C ILE A 99 -16.80 -0.02 10.95
N GLY A 100 -17.23 1.09 10.36
CA GLY A 100 -18.54 1.18 9.69
C GLY A 100 -18.68 0.18 8.54
N PHE A 101 -17.63 0.07 7.71
CA PHE A 101 -17.57 -0.88 6.60
C PHE A 101 -17.65 -2.34 7.10
N TYR A 102 -16.84 -2.73 8.09
CA TYR A 102 -16.84 -4.11 8.60
C TYR A 102 -18.15 -4.50 9.29
N ASN A 103 -18.82 -3.55 9.96
CA ASN A 103 -20.15 -3.81 10.51
C ASN A 103 -21.17 -4.13 9.42
N GLN A 104 -21.17 -3.38 8.30
CA GLN A 104 -22.06 -3.67 7.17
C GLN A 104 -21.69 -4.98 6.49
N LEU A 105 -20.39 -5.22 6.31
CA LEU A 105 -19.88 -6.43 5.69
C LEU A 105 -20.25 -7.69 6.48
N ALA A 106 -20.19 -7.62 7.81
CA ALA A 106 -20.52 -8.74 8.69
C ALA A 106 -21.97 -9.25 8.52
N GLU A 107 -22.90 -8.37 8.11
CA GLU A 107 -24.31 -8.72 7.88
C GLU A 107 -24.54 -9.45 6.54
N VAL A 108 -23.70 -9.18 5.53
CA VAL A 108 -23.97 -9.59 4.14
C VAL A 108 -23.02 -10.65 3.63
N ALA A 109 -21.80 -10.74 4.16
CA ALA A 109 -20.82 -11.71 3.72
C ALA A 109 -21.09 -13.10 4.31
N PRO A 110 -20.92 -14.18 3.51
CA PRO A 110 -21.01 -15.56 3.98
C PRO A 110 -20.18 -15.81 5.25
N ALA A 111 -20.65 -16.71 6.11
CA ALA A 111 -19.98 -16.98 7.40
C ALA A 111 -18.55 -17.53 7.24
N HIS A 112 -18.25 -18.20 6.12
CA HIS A 112 -16.92 -18.76 5.87
C HIS A 112 -15.90 -17.72 5.36
N THR A 113 -16.34 -16.56 4.88
CA THR A 113 -15.47 -15.55 4.28
C THR A 113 -14.43 -15.03 5.27
N ILE A 114 -13.16 -15.11 4.87
CA ILE A 114 -12.03 -14.51 5.58
C ILE A 114 -11.99 -13.01 5.28
N PHE A 115 -11.79 -12.20 6.29
CA PHE A 115 -11.64 -10.76 6.14
C PHE A 115 -10.18 -10.38 6.33
N ALA A 116 -9.66 -9.58 5.41
CA ALA A 116 -8.35 -8.97 5.49
C ALA A 116 -8.47 -7.46 5.33
N THR A 117 -7.68 -6.70 6.09
CA THR A 117 -7.49 -5.26 5.86
C THR A 117 -6.13 -4.98 5.25
N ASN A 118 -6.06 -4.09 4.26
CA ASN A 118 -4.83 -3.53 3.70
C ASN A 118 -4.41 -2.23 4.41
N SER A 119 -4.85 -1.99 5.65
CA SER A 119 -4.45 -0.80 6.41
C SER A 119 -2.93 -0.77 6.62
N SER A 120 -2.31 0.40 6.43
CA SER A 120 -0.86 0.60 6.59
C SER A 120 -0.48 1.08 7.99
N THR A 121 -1.45 1.54 8.78
CA THR A 121 -1.22 2.17 10.09
C THR A 121 -2.07 1.61 11.23
N LEU A 122 -3.29 1.15 10.94
CA LEU A 122 -4.19 0.62 11.96
C LEU A 122 -3.90 -0.85 12.24
N LEU A 123 -4.06 -1.23 13.51
CA LEU A 123 -3.89 -2.60 13.95
C LEU A 123 -5.18 -3.40 13.76
N PRO A 124 -5.11 -4.68 13.35
CA PRO A 124 -6.27 -5.55 13.27
C PRO A 124 -7.09 -5.59 14.57
N SER A 125 -6.46 -5.58 15.74
CA SER A 125 -7.18 -5.57 17.03
C SER A 125 -8.09 -4.35 17.23
N GLN A 126 -7.83 -3.23 16.56
CA GLN A 126 -8.71 -2.05 16.60
C GLN A 126 -10.01 -2.24 15.82
N ILE A 127 -10.06 -3.23 14.92
CA ILE A 127 -11.15 -3.46 13.96
C ILE A 127 -11.85 -4.80 14.21
N ALA A 128 -11.14 -5.78 14.77
CA ALA A 128 -11.52 -7.18 14.86
C ALA A 128 -12.96 -7.43 15.35
N GLU A 129 -13.39 -6.75 16.41
CA GLU A 129 -14.73 -6.94 16.99
C GLU A 129 -15.85 -6.49 16.03
N ALA A 130 -15.62 -5.45 15.21
CA ALA A 130 -16.59 -4.97 14.22
C ALA A 130 -16.87 -5.99 13.10
N THR A 131 -15.98 -6.96 12.91
CA THR A 131 -16.15 -8.01 11.90
C THR A 131 -17.17 -9.07 12.30
N LYS A 132 -17.51 -9.18 13.60
CA LYS A 132 -18.28 -10.29 14.20
C LYS A 132 -17.68 -11.69 13.96
N ARG A 133 -16.48 -11.77 13.39
CA ARG A 133 -15.74 -13.01 13.11
C ARG A 133 -14.24 -12.81 13.35
N PRO A 134 -13.82 -12.36 14.55
CA PRO A 134 -12.41 -12.02 14.83
C PRO A 134 -11.44 -13.18 14.54
N LYS A 135 -11.89 -14.44 14.66
CA LYS A 135 -11.08 -15.62 14.30
C LYS A 135 -10.70 -15.69 12.81
N GLN A 136 -11.52 -15.13 11.93
CA GLN A 136 -11.33 -15.11 10.48
C GLN A 136 -10.88 -13.73 9.97
N PHE A 137 -10.24 -12.94 10.83
CA PHE A 137 -9.80 -11.58 10.52
C PHE A 137 -8.30 -11.37 10.78
N LEU A 138 -7.63 -10.66 9.86
CA LEU A 138 -6.24 -10.24 9.98
C LEU A 138 -5.90 -9.09 9.02
N ALA A 139 -4.66 -8.61 9.04
CA ALA A 139 -4.15 -7.69 8.03
C ALA A 139 -3.33 -8.41 6.95
N LEU A 140 -3.54 -7.98 5.71
CA LEU A 140 -2.78 -8.37 4.53
C LEU A 140 -2.39 -7.08 3.81
N HIS A 141 -1.18 -6.59 4.10
CA HIS A 141 -0.69 -5.29 3.66
C HIS A 141 0.26 -5.45 2.46
N PHE A 142 0.03 -4.66 1.42
CA PHE A 142 0.79 -4.68 0.17
C PHE A 142 1.55 -3.37 -0.05
N ALA A 143 2.71 -3.47 -0.72
CA ALA A 143 3.41 -2.30 -1.22
C ALA A 143 2.80 -1.79 -2.53
N ASN A 144 3.03 -0.51 -2.85
CA ASN A 144 2.70 0.06 -4.16
C ASN A 144 3.52 -0.59 -5.26
N ASP A 145 2.96 -0.65 -6.47
CA ASP A 145 3.54 -1.41 -7.59
C ASP A 145 3.67 -2.90 -7.27
N ILE A 146 2.57 -3.49 -6.76
CA ILE A 146 2.49 -4.87 -6.25
C ILE A 146 3.08 -5.94 -7.20
N GLY A 147 3.08 -5.69 -8.52
CA GLY A 147 3.65 -6.62 -9.50
C GLY A 147 5.18 -6.74 -9.39
N THR A 148 5.87 -5.65 -9.07
CA THR A 148 7.35 -5.58 -8.98
C THR A 148 7.83 -5.48 -7.53
N HIS A 149 7.08 -4.81 -6.66
CA HIS A 149 7.28 -4.80 -5.21
C HIS A 149 6.34 -5.82 -4.55
N ASN A 150 6.59 -7.09 -4.82
CA ASN A 150 5.67 -8.18 -4.52
C ASN A 150 5.69 -8.63 -3.04
N THR A 151 5.80 -7.71 -2.08
CA THR A 151 5.74 -8.03 -0.65
C THR A 151 4.30 -8.06 -0.16
N ALA A 152 3.98 -9.06 0.67
CA ALA A 152 2.71 -9.12 1.41
C ALA A 152 2.99 -9.34 2.90
N GLU A 153 2.79 -8.30 3.71
CA GLU A 153 2.94 -8.38 5.16
C GLU A 153 1.64 -8.91 5.78
N ILE A 154 1.72 -10.04 6.50
CA ILE A 154 0.55 -10.75 7.04
C ILE A 154 0.60 -10.68 8.57
N MET A 155 -0.39 -10.04 9.17
CA MET A 155 -0.39 -9.75 10.60
C MET A 155 -1.73 -10.10 11.23
N GLY A 156 -1.74 -11.13 12.08
CA GLY A 156 -2.90 -11.46 12.91
C GLY A 156 -3.00 -10.59 14.16
N HIS A 157 -4.11 -10.71 14.87
CA HIS A 157 -4.29 -10.25 16.24
C HIS A 157 -4.51 -11.45 17.17
N ALA A 158 -4.67 -11.19 18.47
CA ALA A 158 -4.73 -12.23 19.50
C ALA A 158 -5.82 -13.31 19.30
N GLN A 159 -6.90 -13.02 18.57
CA GLN A 159 -7.98 -13.99 18.32
C GLN A 159 -7.92 -14.62 16.92
N THR A 160 -7.05 -14.15 16.02
CA THR A 160 -6.92 -14.69 14.65
C THR A 160 -6.60 -16.18 14.75
N ASP A 161 -7.38 -17.01 14.05
CA ASP A 161 -7.14 -18.44 13.99
C ASP A 161 -5.84 -18.72 13.21
N PRO A 162 -4.88 -19.47 13.77
CA PRO A 162 -3.64 -19.83 13.08
C PRO A 162 -3.86 -20.55 11.74
N HIS A 163 -4.95 -21.30 11.58
CA HIS A 163 -5.29 -21.91 10.29
C HIS A 163 -5.65 -20.85 9.25
N ILE A 164 -6.43 -19.84 9.63
CA ILE A 164 -6.78 -18.72 8.74
C ILE A 164 -5.53 -17.91 8.38
N PHE A 165 -4.66 -17.66 9.36
CA PHE A 165 -3.37 -17.00 9.11
C PHE A 165 -2.56 -17.75 8.04
N ASN A 166 -2.42 -19.07 8.17
CA ASN A 166 -1.70 -19.90 7.20
C ASN A 166 -2.38 -19.93 5.83
N GLN A 167 -3.72 -19.93 5.77
CA GLN A 167 -4.44 -19.82 4.50
C GLN A 167 -4.15 -18.50 3.78
N ILE A 168 -3.98 -17.38 4.51
CA ILE A 168 -3.60 -16.10 3.91
C ILE A 168 -2.13 -16.07 3.49
N VAL A 169 -1.24 -16.73 4.22
CA VAL A 169 0.15 -16.94 3.78
C VAL A 169 0.18 -17.71 2.45
N GLU A 170 -0.57 -18.82 2.35
CA GLU A 170 -0.71 -19.59 1.10
C GLU A 170 -1.29 -18.74 -0.03
N PHE A 171 -2.34 -17.96 0.25
CA PHE A 171 -2.96 -17.06 -0.72
C PHE A 171 -1.97 -16.03 -1.24
N ALA A 172 -1.22 -15.36 -0.37
CA ALA A 172 -0.21 -14.37 -0.75
C ALA A 172 0.83 -14.99 -1.70
N SER A 173 1.34 -16.18 -1.39
CA SER A 173 2.23 -16.92 -2.30
C SER A 173 1.55 -17.28 -3.62
N ALA A 174 0.29 -17.71 -3.60
CA ALA A 174 -0.45 -18.08 -4.80
C ALA A 174 -0.70 -16.89 -5.72
N ILE A 175 -0.88 -15.68 -5.17
CA ILE A 175 -0.92 -14.45 -5.96
C ILE A 175 0.48 -13.90 -6.27
N GLY A 176 1.55 -14.68 -6.14
CA GLY A 176 2.91 -14.32 -6.56
C GLY A 176 3.63 -13.34 -5.64
N MET A 177 3.14 -13.16 -4.42
CA MET A 177 3.81 -12.33 -3.41
C MET A 177 4.83 -13.15 -2.62
N ILE A 178 5.77 -12.44 -2.02
CA ILE A 178 6.63 -12.92 -0.94
C ILE A 178 5.86 -12.68 0.38
N PRO A 179 5.33 -13.73 1.03
CA PRO A 179 4.65 -13.58 2.29
C PRO A 179 5.65 -13.26 3.41
N LEU A 180 5.34 -12.23 4.20
CA LEU A 180 6.11 -11.77 5.33
C LEU A 180 5.22 -11.85 6.58
N PRO A 181 5.22 -12.99 7.30
CA PRO A 181 4.38 -13.16 8.48
C PRO A 181 4.92 -12.37 9.68
N LEU A 182 4.07 -11.52 10.27
CA LEU A 182 4.34 -10.79 11.50
C LEU A 182 3.82 -11.60 12.69
N HIS A 183 4.68 -11.82 13.68
CA HIS A 183 4.34 -12.62 14.86
C HIS A 183 3.57 -11.82 15.92
N LYS A 184 3.57 -10.48 15.81
CA LYS A 184 2.89 -9.56 16.73
C LYS A 184 2.39 -8.35 15.96
N GLU A 185 1.36 -7.71 16.51
CA GLU A 185 0.86 -6.45 16.01
C GLU A 185 1.92 -5.35 16.10
N GLN A 186 2.14 -4.64 14.99
CA GLN A 186 3.10 -3.56 14.86
C GLN A 186 2.51 -2.47 13.96
N PRO A 187 2.24 -1.25 14.49
CA PRO A 187 1.88 -0.12 13.64
C PRO A 187 3.00 0.18 12.64
N GLY A 188 2.66 0.35 11.36
CA GLY A 188 3.66 0.50 10.31
C GLY A 188 4.34 -0.80 9.88
N TYR A 189 3.91 -1.96 10.38
CA TYR A 189 4.36 -3.29 9.96
C TYR A 189 5.90 -3.41 10.02
N ILE A 190 6.53 -4.18 9.14
CA ILE A 190 7.99 -4.29 9.04
C ILE A 190 8.51 -3.14 8.17
N LEU A 191 7.96 -2.97 6.97
CA LEU A 191 8.49 -2.02 5.98
C LEU A 191 8.47 -0.58 6.49
N ASN A 192 7.32 -0.07 6.96
CA ASN A 192 7.24 1.34 7.36
C ASN A 192 7.93 1.59 8.71
N THR A 193 7.99 0.60 9.60
CA THR A 193 8.78 0.69 10.85
C THR A 193 10.27 0.89 10.57
N LEU A 194 10.79 0.31 9.49
CA LEU A 194 12.17 0.54 9.06
C LEU A 194 12.33 1.83 8.24
N LEU A 195 11.40 2.06 7.32
CA LEU A 195 11.50 3.14 6.33
C LEU A 195 11.27 4.52 6.94
N VAL A 196 10.21 4.71 7.74
CA VAL A 196 9.85 6.03 8.25
C VAL A 196 10.99 6.66 9.08
N PRO A 197 11.64 5.95 10.03
CA PRO A 197 12.78 6.52 10.75
C PRO A 197 13.96 6.91 9.88
N LEU A 198 14.23 6.17 8.80
CA LEU A 198 15.26 6.52 7.82
C LEU A 198 14.93 7.84 7.11
N LEU A 199 13.68 7.99 6.67
CA LEU A 199 13.23 9.21 5.99
C LEU A 199 13.17 10.41 6.95
N ASP A 200 12.69 10.20 8.17
CA ASP A 200 12.68 11.22 9.23
C ASP A 200 14.10 11.72 9.48
N ALA A 201 15.07 10.82 9.71
CA ALA A 201 16.47 11.19 9.92
C ALA A 201 17.06 12.01 8.76
N ALA A 202 16.74 11.65 7.50
CA ALA A 202 17.18 12.40 6.33
C ALA A 202 16.59 13.83 6.30
N THR A 203 15.28 13.96 6.54
CA THR A 203 14.64 15.28 6.57
C THR A 203 15.13 16.14 7.73
N GLU A 204 15.45 15.55 8.88
CA GLU A 204 16.04 16.27 9.99
C GLU A 204 17.43 16.81 9.67
N LEU A 205 18.28 16.05 8.99
CA LEU A 205 19.61 16.51 8.56
C LEU A 205 19.50 17.74 7.64
N LEU A 206 18.53 17.73 6.72
CA LEU A 206 18.23 18.87 5.85
C LEU A 206 17.78 20.09 6.66
N VAL A 207 16.81 19.92 7.55
CA VAL A 207 16.21 21.01 8.33
C VAL A 207 17.15 21.59 9.38
N LYS A 208 18.11 20.79 9.84
CA LYS A 208 19.23 21.20 10.71
C LYS A 208 20.40 21.79 9.91
N GLU A 209 20.30 21.85 8.58
CA GLU A 209 21.33 22.38 7.68
C GLU A 209 22.68 21.64 7.82
N VAL A 210 22.63 20.35 8.17
CA VAL A 210 23.84 19.52 8.35
C VAL A 210 24.42 19.11 7.00
N ALA A 211 23.56 18.78 6.04
CA ALA A 211 23.93 18.38 4.69
C ALA A 211 22.78 18.62 3.72
N ASP A 212 23.09 18.77 2.43
CA ASP A 212 22.10 18.84 1.36
C ASP A 212 21.62 17.44 0.94
N ALA A 213 20.52 17.38 0.17
CA ALA A 213 19.93 16.11 -0.27
C ALA A 213 20.91 15.23 -1.08
N PRO A 214 21.68 15.77 -2.05
CA PRO A 214 22.72 15.01 -2.74
C PRO A 214 23.76 14.38 -1.81
N THR A 215 24.24 15.11 -0.80
CA THR A 215 25.24 14.61 0.14
C THR A 215 24.67 13.53 1.05
N ILE A 216 23.44 13.72 1.55
CA ILE A 216 22.74 12.72 2.39
C ILE A 216 22.55 11.42 1.60
N ASP A 217 22.01 11.50 0.39
CA ASP A 217 21.77 10.33 -0.44
C ASP A 217 23.06 9.64 -0.86
N LYS A 218 24.07 10.41 -1.31
CA LYS A 218 25.38 9.84 -1.67
C LYS A 218 26.00 9.11 -0.48
N THR A 219 25.94 9.67 0.72
CA THR A 219 26.46 9.05 1.94
C THR A 219 25.78 7.71 2.20
N TRP A 220 24.44 7.67 2.15
CA TRP A 220 23.68 6.44 2.36
C TRP A 220 23.98 5.38 1.28
N MET A 221 23.97 5.78 0.01
CA MET A 221 24.18 4.89 -1.13
C MET A 221 25.58 4.29 -1.15
N VAL A 222 26.63 5.09 -0.94
CA VAL A 222 28.02 4.59 -0.90
C VAL A 222 28.27 3.68 0.30
N ALA A 223 27.76 4.04 1.49
CA ALA A 223 28.03 3.29 2.70
C ALA A 223 27.29 1.95 2.78
N THR A 224 26.08 1.88 2.21
CA THR A 224 25.19 0.70 2.35
C THR A 224 25.06 -0.13 1.07
N GLY A 225 25.41 0.44 -0.09
CA GLY A 225 25.11 -0.14 -1.39
C GLY A 225 23.64 0.01 -1.82
N ALA A 226 22.83 0.80 -1.11
CA ALA A 226 21.45 1.06 -1.48
C ALA A 226 21.37 1.73 -2.88
N PRO A 227 20.43 1.31 -3.74
CA PRO A 227 20.32 1.85 -5.09
C PRO A 227 19.78 3.29 -5.14
N ILE A 228 19.12 3.75 -4.08
CA ILE A 228 18.52 5.08 -3.95
C ILE A 228 18.66 5.53 -2.49
N GLY A 229 18.99 6.80 -2.28
CA GLY A 229 19.02 7.41 -0.95
C GLY A 229 17.66 7.88 -0.45
N PRO A 230 17.54 8.26 0.84
CA PRO A 230 16.28 8.64 1.45
C PRO A 230 15.58 9.85 0.80
N CYS A 231 16.30 10.85 0.28
CA CYS A 231 15.70 11.98 -0.42
C CYS A 231 15.11 11.55 -1.77
N GLY A 232 15.81 10.71 -2.53
CA GLY A 232 15.28 10.11 -3.75
C GLY A 232 14.08 9.20 -3.48
N ILE A 233 14.07 8.48 -2.34
CA ILE A 233 12.91 7.68 -1.91
C ILE A 233 11.71 8.58 -1.55
N LEU A 234 11.93 9.71 -0.87
CA LEU A 234 10.88 10.69 -0.58
C LEU A 234 10.20 11.22 -1.85
N ASP A 235 10.97 11.46 -2.91
CA ASP A 235 10.43 11.89 -4.20
C ASP A 235 9.61 10.79 -4.90
N ILE A 236 9.97 9.52 -4.72
CA ILE A 236 9.22 8.37 -5.27
C ILE A 236 7.91 8.17 -4.52
N ILE A 237 7.94 8.24 -3.18
CA ILE A 237 6.74 8.12 -2.33
C ILE A 237 5.81 9.32 -2.52
N GLY A 238 6.40 10.48 -2.81
CA GLY A 238 5.72 11.76 -2.93
C GLY A 238 5.80 12.56 -1.64
N ILE A 239 6.24 13.81 -1.76
CA ILE A 239 6.53 14.68 -0.61
C ILE A 239 5.27 15.03 0.19
N THR A 240 4.10 15.08 -0.46
CA THR A 240 2.81 15.26 0.23
C THR A 240 2.55 14.18 1.27
N THR A 241 2.89 12.92 0.97
CA THR A 241 2.71 11.79 1.89
C THR A 241 3.61 11.95 3.11
N ALA A 242 4.90 12.24 2.89
CA ALA A 242 5.85 12.48 3.97
C ALA A 242 5.44 13.67 4.85
N TYR A 243 5.02 14.79 4.24
CA TYR A 243 4.50 15.95 4.96
C TYR A 243 3.31 15.57 5.87
N ASN A 244 2.34 14.79 5.37
CA ASN A 244 1.18 14.40 6.16
C ASN A 244 1.56 13.53 7.36
N ILE A 245 2.49 12.59 7.20
CA ILE A 245 2.99 11.72 8.29
C ILE A 245 3.71 12.56 9.34
N ILE A 246 4.66 13.41 8.92
CA ILE A 246 5.45 14.26 9.82
C ILE A 246 4.53 15.25 10.52
N LYS A 247 3.58 15.87 9.80
CA LYS A 247 2.60 16.80 10.38
C LYS A 247 1.71 16.11 11.42
N MET A 248 1.20 14.92 11.13
CA MET A 248 0.42 14.16 12.12
C MET A 248 1.24 13.88 13.39
N SER A 249 2.50 13.48 13.23
CA SER A 249 3.39 13.26 14.37
C SER A 249 3.70 14.56 15.13
N ALA A 250 3.94 15.66 14.43
CA ALA A 250 4.17 16.98 15.00
C ALA A 250 2.95 17.49 15.77
N ASP A 251 1.74 17.31 15.22
CA ASP A 251 0.49 17.72 15.84
C ASP A 251 0.18 16.89 17.10
N ALA A 252 0.56 15.60 17.13
CA ALA A 252 0.39 14.73 18.29
C ALA A 252 1.44 14.96 19.40
N THR A 253 2.72 15.13 19.03
CA THR A 253 3.84 15.20 19.99
C THR A 253 4.22 16.62 20.40
N LYS A 254 3.85 17.61 19.58
CA LYS A 254 4.31 19.01 19.68
C LYS A 254 5.83 19.15 19.64
N ASP A 255 6.52 18.18 19.04
CA ASP A 255 7.98 18.21 18.88
C ASP A 255 8.41 19.39 17.99
N PRO A 256 9.31 20.27 18.48
CA PRO A 256 9.73 21.46 17.72
C PRO A 256 10.40 21.16 16.38
N LEU A 257 11.18 20.07 16.31
CA LEU A 257 11.89 19.69 15.10
C LEU A 257 10.92 19.14 14.05
N LYS A 258 9.94 18.33 14.46
CA LYS A 258 8.88 17.84 13.56
C LYS A 258 8.00 18.97 13.05
N LEU A 259 7.68 19.95 13.90
CA LEU A 259 6.97 21.17 13.46
C LEU A 259 7.77 21.95 12.42
N LYS A 260 9.08 22.15 12.65
CA LYS A 260 9.98 22.81 11.69
C LYS A 260 10.07 22.02 10.38
N THR A 261 10.16 20.70 10.45
CA THR A 261 10.26 19.82 9.29
C THR A 261 8.98 19.83 8.46
N ALA A 262 7.81 19.74 9.09
CA ALA A 262 6.53 19.88 8.40
C ALA A 262 6.41 21.25 7.70
N ALA A 263 6.82 22.34 8.37
CA ALA A 263 6.81 23.68 7.78
C ALA A 263 7.75 23.77 6.56
N TYR A 264 8.97 23.22 6.67
CA TYR A 264 9.94 23.15 5.56
C TYR A 264 9.37 22.38 4.37
N LEU A 265 8.85 21.16 4.57
CA LEU A 265 8.28 20.37 3.49
C LEU A 265 7.11 21.12 2.81
N LYS A 266 6.29 21.82 3.61
CA LYS A 266 5.19 22.62 3.07
C LYS A 266 5.70 23.74 2.17
N THR A 267 6.59 24.60 2.66
CA THR A 267 6.99 25.84 1.96
C THR A 267 7.98 25.58 0.83
N ALA A 268 8.90 24.63 1.01
CA ALA A 268 9.92 24.32 0.00
C ALA A 268 9.38 23.44 -1.15
N PHE A 269 8.33 22.65 -0.90
CA PHE A 269 7.85 21.66 -1.88
C PHE A 269 6.37 21.79 -2.22
N LEU A 270 5.47 21.62 -1.23
CA LEU A 270 4.03 21.58 -1.50
C LEU A 270 3.52 22.89 -2.12
N ASP A 271 3.88 24.02 -1.52
CA ASP A 271 3.46 25.36 -1.98
C ASP A 271 4.04 25.71 -3.37
N GLN A 272 5.08 25.00 -3.79
CA GLN A 272 5.74 25.16 -5.10
C GLN A 272 5.38 24.06 -6.10
N ASN A 273 4.47 23.15 -5.75
CA ASN A 273 4.10 21.98 -6.56
C ASN A 273 5.30 21.08 -6.95
N LYS A 274 6.32 21.00 -6.09
CA LYS A 274 7.46 20.08 -6.22
C LYS A 274 7.22 18.82 -5.41
N LEU A 275 6.34 17.95 -5.88
CA LEU A 275 5.83 16.81 -5.11
C LEU A 275 6.60 15.50 -5.34
N GLY A 276 7.70 15.53 -6.11
CA GLY A 276 8.52 14.38 -6.45
C GLY A 276 8.32 13.92 -7.89
N VAL A 277 8.42 12.60 -8.12
CA VAL A 277 8.37 12.00 -9.47
C VAL A 277 7.10 12.41 -10.24
N GLY A 278 5.95 12.44 -9.56
CA GLY A 278 4.64 12.72 -10.18
C GLY A 278 4.49 14.13 -10.76
N THR A 279 5.27 15.10 -10.27
CA THR A 279 5.27 16.49 -10.78
C THR A 279 6.55 16.84 -11.53
N GLY A 280 7.46 15.88 -11.72
CA GLY A 280 8.74 16.08 -12.40
C GLY A 280 9.83 16.72 -11.54
N GLU A 281 9.54 17.09 -10.29
CA GLU A 281 10.50 17.76 -9.40
C GLU A 281 10.12 17.56 -7.93
N GLY A 282 11.13 17.29 -7.10
CA GLY A 282 11.08 17.23 -5.65
C GLY A 282 12.45 17.64 -5.09
N PHE A 283 13.10 16.76 -4.32
CA PHE A 283 14.53 16.91 -3.97
C PHE A 283 15.43 16.81 -5.21
N TYR A 284 14.99 16.08 -6.23
CA TYR A 284 15.65 15.96 -7.53
C TYR A 284 14.71 16.34 -8.68
N THR A 285 15.28 16.56 -9.87
CA THR A 285 14.54 16.78 -11.12
C THR A 285 14.39 15.47 -11.90
N TYR A 286 13.21 15.21 -12.44
CA TYR A 286 12.86 14.00 -13.17
C TYR A 286 12.56 14.29 -14.65
N PRO A 287 12.77 13.34 -15.58
CA PRO A 287 12.99 11.89 -15.39
C PRO A 287 14.45 11.48 -15.14
N ASN A 288 15.40 12.42 -15.18
CA ASN A 288 16.83 12.18 -15.07
C ASN A 288 17.42 12.74 -13.76
N PRO A 289 17.07 12.19 -12.59
CA PRO A 289 17.59 12.68 -11.32
C PRO A 289 19.09 12.45 -11.20
N ALA A 290 19.78 13.35 -10.51
CA ALA A 290 21.23 13.33 -10.39
C ALA A 290 21.77 12.00 -9.85
N PHE A 291 21.05 11.32 -8.94
CA PHE A 291 21.48 10.03 -8.38
C PHE A 291 21.52 8.87 -9.39
N LYS A 292 20.98 9.04 -10.61
CA LYS A 292 21.13 8.08 -11.72
C LYS A 292 22.36 8.35 -12.59
N ASP A 293 23.04 9.49 -12.43
CA ASP A 293 24.29 9.74 -13.15
C ASP A 293 25.37 8.74 -12.66
N PRO A 294 26.05 8.01 -13.57
CA PRO A 294 27.14 7.10 -13.20
C PRO A 294 28.29 7.76 -12.41
N ASN A 295 28.39 9.08 -12.43
CA ASN A 295 29.37 9.87 -11.69
C ASN A 295 28.84 10.44 -10.38
N PHE A 296 27.56 10.25 -10.05
CA PHE A 296 26.99 10.74 -8.81
C PHE A 296 27.69 10.18 -7.57
N LEU A 297 28.04 8.89 -7.59
CA LEU A 297 28.71 8.22 -6.47
C LEU A 297 30.25 8.31 -6.52
N LYS A 298 30.79 8.95 -7.56
CA LYS A 298 32.25 9.14 -7.72
C LYS A 298 32.71 10.45 -7.08
#